data_AF-A0A8T5GI17-F1
#
_entry.id   AF-A0A8T5GI17-F1
#
_cell.length_a   1.000
_cell.length_b   1.000
_cell.length_c   1.000
_cell.angle_alpha   90.00
_cell.angle_beta   90.00
_cell.angle_gamma   90.00
#
_symmetry.space_group_name_H-M   'P 1'
#
loop_
_entity.id
_entity.type
_entity.pdbx_description
1 polymer ?
#
loop_
_entity_poly.entity_id
_entity_poly.type
_entity_poly.pdbx_seq_one_letter_code
_entity_poly.pdbx_strand_id
1 'polypeptide(L)'
;QDGDHHLSSMVANGFEIMITGVSCEGLDESWLGVLLNEAKLTELRHLANKFRFHIEGEGGEYETLVISGPHMDNSLDVNYTTHWDGVRGHLEFH
;
A
#
# COMPACT_ATOMS: atom_id res chain seq x y z
N GLN A 1 -19.00 -3.75 1.33
CA GLN A 1 -18.18 -4.20 0.19
C GLN A 1 -16.98 -4.92 0.76
N ASP A 2 -16.51 -5.96 0.07
CA ASP A 2 -15.57 -6.98 0.57
C ASP A 2 -14.10 -6.59 0.33
N GLY A 3 -13.79 -5.29 0.42
CA GLY A 3 -12.50 -4.77 -0.03
C GLY A 3 -11.32 -5.23 0.84
N ASP A 4 -11.54 -5.36 2.14
CA ASP A 4 -10.55 -5.95 3.05
C ASP A 4 -10.20 -7.39 2.64
N HIS A 5 -11.21 -8.21 2.38
CA HIS A 5 -11.00 -9.60 1.99
C HIS A 5 -10.35 -9.71 0.61
N HIS A 6 -10.67 -8.83 -0.34
CA HIS A 6 -10.01 -8.80 -1.63
C HIS A 6 -8.51 -8.49 -1.50
N LEU A 7 -8.16 -7.40 -0.80
CA LEU A 7 -6.76 -7.05 -0.55
C LEU A 7 -6.00 -8.15 0.21
N SER A 8 -6.64 -8.74 1.22
CA SER A 8 -6.09 -9.87 1.99
C SER A 8 -5.86 -11.09 1.11
N SER A 9 -6.81 -11.39 0.22
CA SER A 9 -6.70 -12.51 -0.71
C SER A 9 -5.55 -12.29 -1.69
N MET A 10 -5.31 -11.08 -2.17
CA MET A 10 -4.15 -10.81 -3.03
C MET A 10 -2.84 -11.12 -2.30
N VAL A 11 -2.66 -10.61 -1.08
CA VAL A 11 -1.46 -10.89 -0.27
C VAL A 11 -1.33 -12.38 0.03
N ALA A 12 -2.41 -13.05 0.42
CA ALA A 12 -2.41 -14.49 0.72
C ALA A 12 -2.11 -15.36 -0.52
N ASN A 13 -2.45 -14.90 -1.72
CA ASN A 13 -2.13 -15.57 -2.98
C ASN A 13 -0.73 -15.21 -3.52
N GLY A 14 0.12 -14.57 -2.71
CA GLY A 14 1.53 -14.35 -3.04
C GLY A 14 1.81 -13.10 -3.87
N PHE A 15 0.89 -12.13 -3.90
CA PHE A 15 1.20 -10.82 -4.46
C PHE A 15 2.00 -9.99 -3.45
N GLU A 16 3.12 -9.42 -3.91
CA GLU A 16 3.90 -8.44 -3.16
C GLU A 16 3.47 -7.04 -3.60
N ILE A 17 2.63 -6.40 -2.78
CA ILE A 17 2.01 -5.11 -3.07
C ILE A 17 2.72 -4.05 -2.23
N MET A 18 3.33 -3.07 -2.89
CA MET A 18 4.02 -1.95 -2.26
C MET A 18 3.14 -0.70 -2.26
N ILE A 19 3.09 0.04 -1.14
CA ILE A 19 2.48 1.38 -1.13
C ILE A 19 3.45 2.39 -1.73
N THR A 20 3.00 3.13 -2.73
CA THR A 20 3.82 4.07 -3.52
C THR A 20 3.38 5.51 -3.37
N GLY A 21 2.20 5.76 -2.81
CA GLY A 21 1.69 7.09 -2.54
C GLY A 21 0.72 7.06 -1.37
N VAL A 22 0.64 8.15 -0.62
CA VAL A 22 -0.32 8.33 0.47
C VAL A 22 -0.86 9.77 0.47
N SER A 23 -2.15 9.92 0.69
CA SER A 23 -2.84 11.22 0.60
C SER A 23 -4.04 11.37 1.54
N CYS A 24 -4.11 10.59 2.61
CA CYS A 24 -5.16 10.65 3.62
C CYS A 24 -4.61 10.83 5.04
N GLU A 25 -5.47 11.30 5.95
CA GLU A 25 -5.16 11.29 7.37
C GLU A 25 -5.04 9.84 7.88
N GLY A 26 -4.01 9.57 8.67
CA GLY A 26 -3.74 8.24 9.24
C GLY A 26 -2.62 7.47 8.55
N LEU A 27 -2.25 7.83 7.32
CA LEU A 27 -1.07 7.31 6.63
C LEU A 27 -0.03 8.43 6.54
N ASP A 28 1.19 8.16 7.02
CA ASP A 28 2.32 9.09 6.98
C ASP A 28 3.43 8.57 6.06
N GLU A 29 4.55 9.30 6.00
CA GLU A 29 5.73 8.94 5.22
C GLU A 29 6.23 7.51 5.47
N SER A 30 6.00 6.95 6.66
CA SER A 30 6.46 5.60 7.01
C SER A 30 5.76 4.48 6.24
N TRP A 31 4.65 4.79 5.56
CA TRP A 31 3.94 3.86 4.69
C TRP A 31 4.50 3.79 3.27
N LEU A 32 5.29 4.78 2.84
CA LEU A 32 5.87 4.79 1.50
C LEU A 32 6.98 3.73 1.40
N GLY A 33 6.87 2.86 0.39
CA GLY A 33 7.78 1.73 0.17
C GLY A 33 7.45 0.49 1.00
N VAL A 34 6.42 0.52 1.84
CA VAL A 34 6.01 -0.63 2.65
C VAL A 34 5.34 -1.68 1.79
N LEU A 35 5.78 -2.93 1.94
CA LEU A 35 5.08 -4.10 1.41
C LEU A 35 3.93 -4.52 2.33
N LEU A 36 2.76 -4.72 1.74
CA LEU A 36 1.58 -5.21 2.43
C LEU A 36 1.75 -6.71 2.72
N ASN A 37 1.89 -7.01 4.00
CA ASN A 37 1.80 -8.34 4.57
C ASN A 37 0.67 -8.37 5.62
N GLU A 38 0.38 -9.53 6.21
CA GLU A 38 -0.71 -9.67 7.19
C GLU A 38 -0.62 -8.70 8.38
N ALA A 39 0.59 -8.41 8.86
CA ALA A 39 0.80 -7.47 9.95
C ALA A 39 0.47 -6.03 9.51
N LYS A 40 0.94 -5.64 8.32
CA LYS A 40 0.66 -4.32 7.74
C LYS A 40 -0.80 -4.15 7.32
N LEU A 41 -1.46 -5.20 6.85
CA LEU A 41 -2.91 -5.18 6.62
C LEU A 41 -3.69 -4.99 7.92
N THR A 42 -3.26 -5.62 9.01
CA THR A 42 -3.89 -5.43 10.32
C THR A 42 -3.74 -3.98 10.82
N GLU A 43 -2.55 -3.40 10.64
CA GLU A 43 -2.30 -1.98 10.94
C GLU A 43 -3.16 -1.06 10.06
N LEU A 44 -3.22 -1.34 8.75
CA LEU A 44 -4.01 -0.59 7.79
C LEU A 44 -5.51 -0.65 8.11
N ARG A 45 -6.05 -1.81 8.50
CA ARG A 45 -7.42 -1.97 9.00
C ARG A 45 -7.70 -1.07 10.20
N HIS A 46 -6.78 -1.03 11.16
CA HIS A 46 -6.95 -0.20 12.34
C HIS A 46 -7.01 1.29 11.95
N LEU A 47 -6.11 1.73 11.08
CA LEU A 47 -6.05 3.10 10.59
C LEU A 47 -7.29 3.46 9.75
N ALA A 48 -7.71 2.59 8.82
CA ALA A 48 -8.90 2.76 7.99
C ALA A 48 -10.15 2.95 8.86
N ASN A 49 -10.29 2.14 9.92
CA ASN A 49 -11.41 2.27 10.86
C ASN A 49 -11.34 3.57 11.68
N LYS A 50 -10.14 3.93 12.16
CA LYS A 50 -9.92 5.11 13.01
C LYS A 50 -10.09 6.43 12.25
N PHE A 51 -9.49 6.52 11.08
CA PHE A 51 -9.44 7.73 10.24
C PHE A 51 -10.45 7.72 9.10
N ARG A 52 -11.24 6.64 8.99
CA ARG A 52 -12.43 6.54 8.13
C ARG A 52 -12.14 6.61 6.63
N PHE A 53 -10.98 6.10 6.18
CA PHE A 53 -10.66 5.91 4.76
C PHE A 53 -11.02 4.51 4.25
N HIS A 54 -11.13 4.35 2.93
CA HIS A 54 -11.41 3.04 2.32
C HIS A 54 -10.17 2.15 2.35
N ILE A 55 -10.28 0.94 2.89
CA ILE A 55 -9.13 0.04 3.09
C ILE A 55 -8.42 -0.35 1.79
N GLU A 56 -9.11 -0.33 0.64
CA GLU A 56 -8.50 -0.59 -0.67
C GLU A 56 -7.94 0.65 -1.37
N GLY A 57 -8.08 1.84 -0.77
CA GLY A 57 -7.60 3.10 -1.36
C GLY A 57 -8.42 3.62 -2.55
N GLU A 58 -9.68 3.19 -2.71
CA GLU A 58 -10.54 3.56 -3.85
C GLU A 58 -10.75 5.08 -3.99
N GLY A 59 -10.68 5.82 -2.87
CA GLY A 59 -10.82 7.28 -2.83
C GLY A 59 -9.52 8.03 -3.13
N GLY A 60 -8.44 7.34 -3.49
CA GLY A 60 -7.11 7.93 -3.65
C GLY A 60 -6.41 8.18 -2.32
N GLU A 61 -6.68 7.36 -1.30
CA GLU A 61 -6.05 7.49 0.01
C GLU A 61 -4.61 7.00 0.02
N TYR A 62 -4.33 5.99 -0.79
CA TYR A 62 -2.99 5.53 -1.10
C TYR A 62 -2.94 4.92 -2.51
N GLU A 63 -1.75 4.86 -3.08
CA GLU A 63 -1.48 4.19 -4.35
C GLU A 63 -0.56 3.00 -4.13
N THR A 64 -0.61 2.01 -5.03
CA THR A 64 0.24 0.82 -4.91
C THR A 64 0.89 0.40 -6.22
N LEU A 65 1.98 -0.34 -6.10
CA LEU A 65 2.67 -1.06 -7.16
C LEU A 65 2.82 -2.52 -6.78
N VAL A 66 2.40 -3.43 -7.64
CA VAL A 66 2.70 -4.87 -7.51
C VAL A 66 4.13 -5.10 -7.99
N ILE A 67 5.03 -5.48 -7.10
CA ILE A 67 6.44 -5.75 -7.45
C ILE A 67 6.71 -7.22 -7.72
N SER A 68 5.85 -8.13 -7.26
CA SER A 68 5.96 -9.57 -7.50
C SER A 68 4.59 -10.23 -7.38
N GLY A 69 4.42 -11.40 -7.99
CA GLY A 69 3.18 -12.16 -7.92
C GLY A 69 3.34 -13.59 -8.44
N PRO A 70 2.34 -14.46 -8.21
CA PRO A 70 2.41 -15.90 -8.53
C PRO A 70 2.56 -16.22 -10.02
N HIS A 71 2.34 -15.23 -10.89
CA HIS A 71 2.45 -15.34 -12.34
C HIS A 71 3.73 -14.69 -12.90
N MET A 72 4.59 -14.16 -12.03
CA MET A 72 5.84 -13.50 -12.39
C MET A 72 7.02 -14.44 -12.10
N ASP A 73 7.93 -14.60 -13.06
CA ASP A 73 9.13 -15.42 -12.89
C ASP A 73 10.16 -14.77 -11.95
N ASN A 74 10.10 -13.44 -11.79
CA ASN A 74 11.00 -12.64 -10.96
C ASN A 74 10.24 -11.45 -10.35
N SER A 75 10.80 -10.85 -9.29
CA SER A 75 10.33 -9.59 -8.74
C SER A 75 10.95 -8.38 -9.45
N LEU A 76 10.26 -7.25 -9.41
CA LEU A 76 10.78 -5.94 -9.80
C LEU A 76 11.73 -5.44 -8.71
N ASP A 77 12.97 -5.19 -9.07
CA ASP A 77 13.91 -4.42 -8.25
C ASP A 77 13.70 -2.93 -8.53
N VAL A 78 13.24 -2.18 -7.53
CA VAL A 78 12.83 -0.79 -7.67
C VAL A 78 13.75 0.13 -6.88
N ASN A 79 14.33 1.12 -7.56
CA ASN A 79 15.03 2.23 -6.93
C ASN A 79 14.12 3.46 -6.98
N TYR A 80 13.98 4.15 -5.86
CA TYR A 80 13.10 5.30 -5.77
C TYR A 80 13.61 6.36 -4.80
N THR A 81 13.06 7.56 -4.95
CA THR A 81 13.19 8.65 -3.98
C THR A 81 11.83 8.93 -3.35
N THR A 82 11.81 9.08 -2.03
CA THR A 82 10.60 9.44 -1.30
C THR A 82 10.40 10.96 -1.32
N HIS A 83 9.23 11.41 -1.73
CA HIS A 83 8.80 12.80 -1.64
C HIS A 83 7.69 12.92 -0.60
N TRP A 84 7.87 13.81 0.39
CA TRP A 84 6.91 14.05 1.47
C TRP A 84 6.73 15.55 1.68
N ASP A 85 5.48 16.02 1.69
CA ASP A 85 5.15 17.45 1.86
C ASP A 85 4.67 17.82 3.28
N GLY A 86 4.64 16.84 4.18
CA GLY A 86 4.08 16.97 5.54
C GLY A 86 2.67 16.41 5.70
N VAL A 87 1.95 16.19 4.61
CA VAL A 87 0.57 15.68 4.60
C VAL A 87 0.38 14.54 3.60
N ARG A 88 1.07 14.59 2.46
CA ARG A 88 1.02 13.62 1.37
C ARG A 88 2.43 13.26 0.94
N GLY A 89 2.57 12.10 0.33
CA GLY A 89 3.83 11.71 -0.30
C GLY A 89 3.68 10.66 -1.37
N HIS A 90 4.73 10.51 -2.15
CA HIS A 90 4.82 9.54 -3.24
C HIS A 90 6.27 9.11 -3.48
N LEU A 91 6.41 7.98 -4.16
CA LEU A 91 7.68 7.47 -4.65
C LEU A 91 7.91 7.93 -6.09
N GLU A 92 9.10 8.45 -6.37
CA GLU A 92 9.60 8.70 -7.72
C GLU A 92 10.60 7.59 -8.09
N PHE A 93 10.28 6.78 -9.10
CA PHE A 93 11.08 5.63 -9.53
C PHE A 93 12.14 6.01 -10.60
N HIS A 94 13.28 5.31 -10.60
CA HIS A 94 14.42 5.53 -11.51
C HIS A 94 14.79 4.29 -12.31
#